data_AF-A0A540KP07-F1
#
_entry.id   AF-A0A540KP07-F1
#
_cell.length_a   1.000
_cell.length_b   1.000
_cell.length_c   1.000
_cell.angle_alpha   90.00
_cell.angle_beta   90.00
_cell.angle_gamma   90.00
#
_symmetry.space_group_name_H-M   'P 1'
#
loop_
_entity.id
_entity.type
_entity.pdbx_description
1 polymer ?
#
loop_
_entity_poly.entity_id
_entity_poly.type
_entity_poly.pdbx_seq_one_letter_code
_entity_poly.pdbx_strand_id
1 'polypeptide(L)'
;MSLRPNARAEVRRNRYKVAVDADEGRRRREDNMVEIRKNRREESLQKKRREGLQPQQLSSSLHSSGLDKKAVWALGNVAGDSPGCRDLVLGNGALLPLLSQLNENAKLSMLRNATWTLSNFCRGKPQPPFDQVRVF
;
A
#
# COMPACT_ATOMS: atom_id res chain seq x y z
N MET A 1 -13.55 -66.25 -28.01
CA MET A 1 -12.23 -66.16 -27.33
C MET A 1 -12.18 -64.85 -26.57
N SER A 2 -12.11 -64.90 -25.23
CA SER A 2 -12.11 -63.72 -24.36
C SER A 2 -10.70 -63.11 -24.31
N LEU A 3 -10.57 -61.87 -24.79
CA LEU A 3 -9.33 -61.11 -24.68
C LEU A 3 -9.23 -60.53 -23.26
N ARG A 4 -8.48 -61.21 -22.39
CA ARG A 4 -8.13 -60.68 -21.07
C ARG A 4 -7.33 -59.37 -21.23
N PRO A 5 -7.73 -58.26 -20.58
CA PRO A 5 -6.92 -57.04 -20.57
C PRO A 5 -5.55 -57.35 -19.95
N ASN A 6 -4.48 -57.08 -20.70
CA ASN A 6 -3.12 -57.31 -20.24
C ASN A 6 -2.75 -56.25 -19.19
N ALA A 7 -2.37 -56.66 -17.98
CA ALA A 7 -1.95 -55.78 -16.89
C ALA A 7 -0.83 -54.79 -17.30
N ARG A 8 0.01 -55.16 -18.29
CA ARG A 8 1.01 -54.26 -18.87
C ARG A 8 0.40 -53.05 -19.60
N ALA A 9 -0.79 -53.18 -20.16
CA ALA A 9 -1.49 -52.07 -20.83
C ALA A 9 -2.04 -51.05 -19.81
N GLU A 10 -2.45 -51.52 -18.64
CA GLU A 10 -3.00 -50.70 -17.56
C GLU A 10 -1.91 -49.86 -16.86
N VAL A 11 -0.76 -50.49 -16.57
CA VAL A 11 0.44 -49.81 -16.06
C VAL A 11 0.94 -48.73 -17.05
N ARG A 12 0.85 -48.99 -18.36
CA ARG A 12 1.24 -48.03 -19.39
C ARG A 12 0.26 -46.84 -19.48
N ARG A 13 -1.02 -47.04 -19.17
CA ARG A 13 -2.05 -45.99 -19.15
C ARG A 13 -1.87 -45.05 -17.95
N ASN A 14 -1.57 -45.60 -16.78
CA ASN A 14 -1.33 -44.83 -15.55
C ASN A 14 -0.09 -43.94 -15.62
N ARG A 15 0.90 -44.27 -16.45
CA ARG A 15 2.14 -43.49 -16.57
C ARG A 15 2.03 -42.28 -17.50
N TYR A 16 1.08 -42.29 -18.44
CA TYR A 16 0.96 -41.24 -19.46
C TYR A 16 -0.10 -40.17 -19.12
N LYS A 17 -1.03 -40.49 -18.22
CA LYS A 17 -2.03 -39.53 -17.72
C LYS A 17 -1.84 -39.33 -16.22
N VAL A 18 -0.78 -38.63 -15.84
CA VAL A 18 -0.82 -37.88 -14.58
C VAL A 18 -1.88 -36.82 -14.79
N ALA A 19 -3.12 -37.10 -14.40
CA ALA A 19 -4.18 -36.12 -14.43
C ALA A 19 -3.72 -34.98 -13.50
N VAL A 20 -3.54 -33.79 -14.07
CA VAL A 20 -3.32 -32.60 -13.25
C VAL A 20 -4.59 -32.43 -12.45
N ASP A 21 -4.50 -32.70 -11.15
CA ASP A 21 -5.60 -32.50 -10.21
C ASP A 21 -5.99 -31.02 -10.26
N ALA A 22 -7.20 -30.75 -10.74
CA ALA A 22 -7.69 -29.41 -10.98
C ALA A 22 -7.87 -28.62 -9.67
N ASP A 23 -8.16 -29.32 -8.56
CA ASP A 23 -8.29 -28.72 -7.24
C ASP A 23 -6.92 -28.37 -6.67
N GLU A 24 -5.93 -29.23 -6.88
CA GLU A 24 -4.53 -28.93 -6.56
C GLU A 24 -3.99 -27.76 -7.40
N GLY A 25 -4.35 -27.68 -8.68
CA GLY A 25 -4.03 -26.54 -9.55
C GLY A 25 -4.76 -25.24 -9.15
N ARG A 26 -5.92 -25.33 -8.51
CA ARG A 26 -6.63 -24.17 -7.93
C ARG A 26 -5.94 -23.69 -6.66
N ARG A 27 -5.66 -24.59 -5.71
CA ARG A 27 -4.96 -24.27 -4.45
C ARG A 27 -3.63 -23.59 -4.71
N ARG A 28 -2.80 -24.14 -5.62
CA ARG A 28 -1.52 -23.52 -6.01
C ARG A 28 -1.66 -22.09 -6.53
N ARG A 29 -2.74 -21.78 -7.26
CA ARG A 29 -2.99 -20.42 -7.75
C ARG A 29 -3.39 -19.48 -6.63
N GLU A 30 -4.20 -19.96 -5.69
CA GLU A 30 -4.61 -19.20 -4.51
C GLU A 30 -3.42 -18.93 -3.58
N ASP A 31 -2.62 -19.96 -3.30
CA ASP A 31 -1.42 -19.87 -2.46
C ASP A 31 -0.39 -18.90 -3.03
N ASN A 32 -0.10 -19.01 -4.33
CA ASN A 32 0.82 -18.09 -5.02
C ASN A 32 0.31 -16.64 -4.96
N MET A 33 -1.01 -16.42 -5.15
CA MET A 33 -1.59 -15.09 -5.03
C MET A 33 -1.48 -14.51 -3.61
N VAL A 34 -1.66 -15.34 -2.58
CA VAL A 34 -1.50 -14.92 -1.18
C VAL A 34 -0.04 -14.64 -0.86
N GLU A 35 0.89 -15.46 -1.33
CA GLU A 35 2.33 -15.29 -1.16
C GLU A 35 2.82 -13.99 -1.80
N ILE A 36 2.41 -13.69 -3.04
CA ILE A 36 2.71 -12.42 -3.70
C ILE A 36 2.22 -11.22 -2.86
N ARG A 37 1.01 -11.31 -2.29
CA ARG A 37 0.46 -10.25 -1.43
C ARG A 37 1.26 -10.09 -0.14
N LYS A 38 1.68 -11.19 0.49
CA LYS A 38 2.54 -11.18 1.68
C LYS A 38 3.91 -10.59 1.37
N ASN A 39 4.55 -11.02 0.28
CA ASN A 39 5.85 -10.48 -0.14
C ASN A 39 5.78 -8.99 -0.46
N ARG A 40 4.75 -8.50 -1.15
CA ARG A 40 4.57 -7.05 -1.36
C ARG A 40 4.42 -6.27 -0.05
N ARG A 41 3.73 -6.83 0.95
CA ARG A 41 3.61 -6.22 2.28
C ARG A 41 4.97 -6.23 3.00
N GLU A 42 5.68 -7.36 2.97
CA GLU A 42 7.02 -7.53 3.54
C GLU A 42 8.02 -6.55 2.92
N GLU A 43 8.06 -6.44 1.60
CA GLU A 43 8.91 -5.50 0.85
C GLU A 43 8.58 -4.05 1.20
N SER A 44 7.29 -3.72 1.31
CA SER A 44 6.87 -2.37 1.73
C SER A 44 7.33 -2.05 3.16
N LEU A 45 7.26 -3.02 4.07
CA LEU A 45 7.75 -2.88 5.45
C LEU A 45 9.28 -2.81 5.51
N GLN A 46 9.98 -3.64 4.74
CA GLN A 46 11.44 -3.61 4.64
C GLN A 46 11.93 -2.29 4.05
N LYS A 47 11.26 -1.77 3.02
CA LYS A 47 11.57 -0.45 2.44
C LYS A 47 11.39 0.66 3.49
N LYS A 48 10.29 0.64 4.26
CA LYS A 48 10.09 1.56 5.40
C LYS A 48 11.18 1.42 6.48
N ARG A 49 11.61 0.19 6.82
CA ARG A 49 12.72 -0.03 7.77
C ARG A 49 14.06 0.50 7.24
N ARG A 50 14.33 0.29 5.94
CA ARG A 50 15.58 0.71 5.28
C ARG A 50 15.65 2.22 5.05
N GLU A 51 14.51 2.86 4.81
CA GLU A 51 14.38 4.31 4.69
C GLU A 51 14.17 5.01 6.06
N GLY A 52 13.94 4.22 7.13
CA GLY A 52 13.62 4.68 8.48
C GLY A 52 14.78 5.25 9.31
N LEU A 53 15.93 5.50 8.69
CA LEU A 53 17.06 6.19 9.32
C LEU A 53 17.45 7.41 8.47
N GLN A 54 16.52 8.33 8.26
CA GLN A 54 16.95 9.72 8.13
C GLN A 54 17.38 10.18 9.52
N PRO A 55 18.61 10.69 9.70
CA PRO A 55 19.02 11.25 10.96
C PRO A 55 18.02 12.35 11.32
N GLN A 56 17.31 12.15 12.42
CA GLN A 56 16.56 13.21 13.08
C GLN A 56 17.60 14.26 13.46
N GLN A 57 17.79 15.28 12.62
CA GLN A 57 18.42 16.53 13.03
C GLN A 57 17.47 17.19 14.03
N LEU A 58 17.52 16.69 15.26
CA LEU A 58 16.97 17.31 16.44
C LEU A 58 17.96 18.38 16.91
N SER A 59 18.23 19.36 16.07
CA SER A 59 18.94 20.59 16.46
C SER A 59 18.09 21.81 16.11
N SER A 60 17.45 22.32 17.16
CA SER A 60 17.21 23.74 17.44
C SER A 60 17.11 24.69 16.24
N SER A 61 15.87 24.94 15.81
CA SER A 61 15.52 26.29 15.35
C SER A 61 14.02 26.50 15.50
N LEU A 62 13.64 27.29 16.50
CA LEU A 62 12.32 27.91 16.64
C LEU A 62 12.12 28.89 15.48
N HIS A 63 11.90 28.35 14.28
CA HIS A 63 11.36 29.08 13.15
C HIS A 63 10.07 28.37 12.77
N SER A 64 8.96 29.12 12.67
CA SER A 64 7.63 28.62 12.27
C SER A 64 7.70 27.64 11.10
N SER A 65 8.56 27.94 10.11
CA SER A 65 8.76 27.13 8.90
C SER A 65 9.21 25.67 9.13
N GLY A 66 9.87 25.38 10.26
CA GLY A 66 10.31 24.03 10.60
C GLY A 66 9.20 23.18 11.22
N LEU A 67 8.28 23.81 11.95
CA LEU A 67 7.17 23.15 12.64
C LEU A 67 6.09 22.74 11.65
N ASP A 68 5.74 23.63 10.70
CA ASP A 68 4.75 23.34 9.67
C ASP A 68 5.15 22.11 8.85
N LYS A 69 6.43 21.99 8.50
CA LYS A 69 6.93 20.87 7.71
C LYS A 69 6.81 19.55 8.46
N LYS A 70 7.08 19.57 9.77
CA LYS A 70 6.96 18.40 10.65
C LYS A 70 5.49 18.04 10.86
N ALA A 71 4.61 19.03 11.03
CA ALA A 71 3.17 18.83 11.18
C ALA A 71 2.57 18.18 9.91
N VAL A 72 2.88 18.73 8.72
CA VAL A 72 2.45 18.16 7.43
C VAL A 72 2.93 16.72 7.30
N TRP A 73 4.20 16.45 7.59
CA TRP A 73 4.74 15.09 7.52
C TRP A 73 4.05 14.12 8.49
N ALA A 74 3.80 14.55 9.73
CA ALA A 74 3.09 13.75 10.72
C ALA A 74 1.64 13.45 10.28
N LEU A 75 0.91 14.45 9.78
CA LEU A 75 -0.45 14.28 9.26
C LEU A 75 -0.49 13.31 8.06
N GLY A 76 0.48 13.42 7.15
CA GLY A 76 0.58 12.51 6.02
C GLY A 76 0.82 11.05 6.43
N ASN A 77 1.60 10.81 7.50
CA ASN A 77 1.77 9.47 8.04
C ASN A 77 0.46 8.92 8.64
N VAL A 78 -0.25 9.72 9.44
CA VAL A 78 -1.52 9.30 10.05
C VAL A 78 -2.57 9.01 8.98
N ALA A 79 -2.78 9.93 8.04
CA ALA A 79 -3.72 9.74 6.93
C ALA A 79 -3.31 8.56 6.01
N GLY A 80 -2.01 8.23 5.99
CA GLY A 80 -1.52 7.07 5.27
C GLY A 80 -1.88 5.73 5.92
N ASP A 81 -2.10 5.66 7.23
CA ASP A 81 -2.17 4.36 7.89
C ASP A 81 -3.38 3.50 7.45
N SER A 82 -4.56 4.12 7.39
CA SER A 82 -5.79 3.45 6.96
C SER A 82 -6.83 4.44 6.42
N PRO A 83 -7.86 3.98 5.68
CA PRO A 83 -8.97 4.84 5.28
C PRO A 83 -9.66 5.53 6.46
N GLY A 84 -9.81 4.85 7.60
CA GLY A 84 -10.40 5.46 8.81
C GLY A 84 -9.54 6.58 9.39
N CYS A 85 -8.22 6.42 9.40
CA CYS A 85 -7.30 7.48 9.85
C CYS A 85 -7.31 8.67 8.87
N ARG A 86 -7.36 8.42 7.56
CA ARG A 86 -7.53 9.44 6.53
C ARG A 86 -8.79 10.27 6.77
N ASP A 87 -9.93 9.60 6.93
CA ASP A 87 -11.23 10.27 7.10
C ASP A 87 -11.31 11.04 8.43
N LEU A 88 -10.63 10.57 9.47
CA LEU A 88 -10.50 11.30 10.73
C LEU A 88 -9.69 12.59 10.56
N VAL A 89 -8.55 12.53 9.86
CA VAL A 89 -7.73 13.72 9.59
C VAL A 89 -8.50 14.73 8.73
N LEU A 90 -9.18 14.25 7.68
CA LEU A 90 -10.03 15.08 6.82
C LEU A 90 -11.22 15.69 7.58
N GLY A 91 -11.89 14.90 8.42
CA GLY A 91 -13.02 15.35 9.24
C GLY A 91 -12.65 16.44 10.27
N ASN A 92 -11.36 16.56 10.62
CA ASN A 92 -10.84 17.65 11.43
C ASN A 92 -10.44 18.90 10.61
N GLY A 93 -10.81 18.97 9.32
CA GLY A 93 -10.60 20.14 8.47
C GLY A 93 -9.15 20.34 8.01
N ALA A 94 -8.33 19.28 8.00
CA ALA A 94 -6.90 19.39 7.68
C ALA A 94 -6.60 19.76 6.21
N LEU A 95 -7.57 19.64 5.31
CA LEU A 95 -7.37 19.91 3.87
C LEU A 95 -7.02 21.37 3.59
N LEU A 96 -7.81 22.34 4.07
CA LEU A 96 -7.60 23.75 3.74
C LEU A 96 -6.25 24.30 4.26
N PRO A 97 -5.83 24.02 5.51
CA PRO A 97 -4.51 24.41 5.99
C PRO A 97 -3.37 23.73 5.22
N LEU A 98 -3.56 22.50 4.74
CA LEU A 98 -2.57 21.82 3.90
C LEU A 98 -2.43 22.52 2.55
N LEU A 99 -3.55 22.89 1.92
CA LEU A 99 -3.55 23.60 0.63
C LEU A 99 -2.88 24.98 0.75
N SER A 100 -3.00 25.68 1.88
CA SER A 100 -2.31 26.96 2.07
C SER A 100 -0.78 26.82 2.06
N GLN A 101 -0.23 25.63 2.32
CA GLN A 101 1.21 25.36 2.23
C GLN A 101 1.69 25.14 0.78
N LEU A 102 0.78 24.93 -0.17
CA LEU A 102 1.07 24.79 -1.60
C LEU A 102 1.04 26.17 -2.28
N ASN A 103 1.99 27.03 -1.92
CA ASN A 103 2.13 28.38 -2.48
C ASN A 103 3.53 28.62 -3.09
N GLU A 104 3.63 29.64 -3.94
CA GLU A 104 4.85 29.98 -4.68
C GLU A 104 6.04 30.36 -3.79
N ASN A 105 5.77 30.82 -2.57
CA ASN A 105 6.79 31.22 -1.60
C ASN A 105 7.29 30.04 -0.75
N ALA A 106 6.68 28.85 -0.86
CA ALA A 106 7.06 27.69 -0.08
C ALA A 106 8.34 27.04 -0.62
N LYS A 107 9.21 26.62 0.30
CA LYS A 107 10.42 25.86 -0.05
C LYS A 107 10.04 24.54 -0.72
N LEU A 108 10.84 24.08 -1.70
CA LEU A 108 10.62 22.81 -2.41
C LEU A 108 10.43 21.60 -1.46
N SER A 109 11.13 21.58 -0.32
CA SER A 109 10.97 20.51 0.67
C SER A 109 9.60 20.52 1.36
N MET A 110 9.01 21.69 1.59
CA MET A 110 7.64 21.82 2.07
C MET A 110 6.66 21.34 1.00
N LEU A 111 6.81 21.82 -0.25
CA LEU A 111 5.94 21.44 -1.36
C LEU A 111 5.91 19.92 -1.55
N ARG A 112 7.07 19.26 -1.52
CA ARG A 112 7.16 17.78 -1.59
C ARG A 112 6.37 17.11 -0.47
N ASN A 113 6.49 17.58 0.77
CA ASN A 113 5.77 17.02 1.91
C ASN A 113 4.26 17.27 1.83
N ALA A 114 3.86 18.48 1.43
CA ALA A 114 2.45 18.85 1.28
C ALA A 114 1.79 18.04 0.16
N THR A 115 2.43 17.93 -1.00
CA THR A 115 1.94 17.12 -2.13
C THR A 115 1.84 15.64 -1.75
N TRP A 116 2.84 15.10 -1.06
CA TRP A 116 2.79 13.72 -0.57
C TRP A 116 1.62 13.51 0.41
N THR A 117 1.41 14.45 1.33
CA THR A 117 0.29 14.41 2.30
C THR A 117 -1.06 14.49 1.59
N LEU A 118 -1.20 15.38 0.62
CA LEU A 118 -2.42 15.52 -0.19
C LEU A 118 -2.71 14.23 -0.97
N SER A 119 -1.68 13.56 -1.49
CA SER A 119 -1.87 12.26 -2.13
C SER A 119 -2.42 11.20 -1.16
N ASN A 120 -2.05 11.27 0.12
CA ASN A 120 -2.60 10.39 1.15
C ASN A 120 -4.05 10.73 1.51
N PHE A 121 -4.45 12.00 1.41
CA PHE A 121 -5.86 12.40 1.61
C PHE A 121 -6.78 11.84 0.52
N CYS A 122 -6.26 11.57 -0.67
CA CYS A 122 -7.05 11.07 -1.80
C CYS A 122 -6.92 9.55 -2.05
N ARG A 123 -6.08 8.82 -1.29
CA ARG A 123 -5.80 7.40 -1.55
C ARG A 123 -6.75 6.46 -0.81
N GLY A 124 -6.82 5.21 -1.28
CA GLY A 124 -7.44 4.09 -0.54
C GLY A 124 -8.81 3.68 -1.07
N LYS A 125 -9.31 2.54 -0.57
CA LYS A 125 -10.67 2.04 -0.81
C LYS A 125 -11.36 1.82 0.55
N PRO A 126 -12.58 2.34 0.76
CA PRO A 126 -13.32 3.25 -0.13
C PRO A 126 -12.57 4.58 -0.33
N GLN A 127 -12.88 5.27 -1.44
CA GLN A 127 -12.37 6.64 -1.66
C GLN A 127 -12.87 7.57 -0.55
N PRO A 128 -12.16 8.67 -0.24
CA PRO A 128 -12.64 9.63 0.75
C PRO A 128 -14.01 10.18 0.35
N PRO A 129 -14.89 10.51 1.31
CA PRO A 129 -16.14 11.19 1.02
C PRO A 129 -15.88 12.46 0.20
N PHE A 130 -16.62 12.64 -0.89
CA PHE A 130 -16.37 13.74 -1.84
C PHE A 130 -16.44 15.11 -1.16
N ASP A 131 -17.39 15.30 -0.23
CA ASP A 131 -17.55 16.55 0.52
C ASP A 131 -16.32 16.93 1.37
N GLN A 132 -15.52 15.95 1.76
CA GLN A 132 -14.30 16.18 2.56
C GLN A 132 -13.08 16.57 1.70
N VAL A 133 -13.10 16.26 0.40
CA VAL A 133 -11.99 16.53 -0.53
C VAL A 133 -12.33 17.56 -1.60
N ARG A 134 -13.59 17.99 -1.68
CA ARG A 134 -14.03 19.03 -2.58
C ARG A 134 -13.56 20.39 -2.07
N VAL A 135 -13.02 21.18 -3.00
CA VAL A 135 -12.68 22.57 -2.78
C VAL A 135 -13.68 23.39 -3.60
N PHE A 136 -14.60 24.07 -2.90
CA PHE A 136 -15.75 24.84 -3.41
C PHE A 136 -16.97 24.05 -3.88
#